data_AF-A0A0G1L4E0-F1
#
_entry.id   AF-A0A0G1L4E0-F1
#
_cell.length_a   1.000
_cell.length_b   1.000
_cell.length_c   1.000
_cell.angle_alpha   90.00
_cell.angle_beta   90.00
_cell.angle_gamma   90.00
#
_symmetry.space_group_name_H-M   'P 1'
#
loop_
_entity.id
_entity.type
_entity.pdbx_description
1 polymer ?
#
loop_
_entity_poly.entity_id
_entity_poly.type
_entity_poly.pdbx_seq_one_letter_code
_entity_poly.pdbx_strand_id
1 'polypeptide(L)'
;MEPSDAKLILGYFSGDEKALEILFGRYFKQVYRFAHSYSKNSEDAEDITQKTFLKAWRNLKKFDQSKNFKTWIFSIAKALLPTELSEKTEKFRNLALAVSRLPQKYGDVITLRYEEYLSFSEISRFLGEKLNTIKSRHRRALMMLKSAFLHQK
;
A
#
# COMPACT_ATOMS: atom_id res chain seq x y z
N MET A 1 1.62 -2.44 -38.26
CA MET A 1 0.46 -2.56 -37.35
C MET A 1 0.97 -3.01 -36.00
N GLU A 2 0.54 -2.37 -34.93
CA GLU A 2 0.81 -2.83 -33.56
C GLU A 2 0.29 -4.27 -33.36
N PRO A 3 1.05 -5.16 -32.72
CA PRO A 3 0.61 -6.53 -32.47
C PRO A 3 -0.62 -6.52 -31.54
N SER A 4 -1.57 -7.43 -31.80
CA SER A 4 -2.73 -7.61 -30.93
C SER A 4 -2.31 -8.17 -29.56
N ASP A 5 -3.13 -7.93 -28.54
CA ASP A 5 -2.83 -8.44 -27.18
C ASP A 5 -2.66 -9.96 -27.17
N ALA A 6 -3.50 -10.70 -27.92
CA ALA A 6 -3.38 -12.14 -28.06
C ALA A 6 -2.02 -12.56 -28.66
N LYS A 7 -1.54 -11.86 -29.70
CA LYS A 7 -0.22 -12.11 -30.28
C LYS A 7 0.91 -11.86 -29.29
N LEU A 8 0.81 -10.79 -28.50
CA LEU A 8 1.80 -10.48 -27.47
C LEU A 8 1.84 -11.53 -26.35
N ILE A 9 0.67 -12.00 -25.91
CA ILE A 9 0.57 -13.08 -24.91
C ILE A 9 1.18 -14.38 -25.43
N LEU A 10 0.89 -14.76 -26.67
CA LEU A 10 1.47 -15.95 -27.31
C LEU A 10 2.99 -15.83 -27.53
N GLY A 11 3.46 -14.64 -27.90
CA GLY A 11 4.89 -14.34 -28.02
C GLY A 11 5.60 -14.54 -26.68
N TYR A 12 5.03 -14.01 -25.60
CA TYR A 12 5.57 -14.21 -24.25
C TYR A 12 5.66 -15.68 -23.85
N PHE A 13 4.62 -16.48 -24.13
CA PHE A 13 4.67 -17.92 -23.84
C PHE A 13 5.66 -18.69 -24.72
N SER A 14 6.04 -18.14 -25.88
CA SER A 14 7.10 -18.66 -26.75
C SER A 14 8.50 -18.22 -26.31
N GLY A 15 8.63 -17.46 -25.22
CA GLY A 15 9.91 -16.99 -24.67
C GLY A 15 10.29 -15.56 -25.05
N ASP A 16 9.43 -14.82 -25.78
CA ASP A 16 9.68 -13.41 -26.09
C ASP A 16 9.29 -12.50 -24.92
N GLU A 17 10.25 -12.19 -24.04
CA GLU A 17 10.03 -11.31 -22.89
C GLU A 17 9.59 -9.90 -23.30
N LYS A 18 10.01 -9.41 -24.46
CA LYS A 18 9.61 -8.08 -24.96
C LYS A 18 8.12 -8.00 -25.25
N ALA A 19 7.50 -9.12 -25.59
CA ALA A 19 6.07 -9.17 -25.84
C ALA A 19 5.25 -8.81 -24.57
N LEU A 20 5.73 -9.23 -23.40
CA LEU A 20 5.11 -8.87 -22.12
C LEU A 20 5.30 -7.39 -21.79
N GLU A 21 6.50 -6.85 -22.04
CA GLU A 21 6.80 -5.43 -21.84
C GLU A 21 5.89 -4.54 -22.69
N ILE A 22 5.73 -4.85 -23.99
CA ILE A 22 4.85 -4.12 -24.90
C ILE A 22 3.40 -4.20 -24.43
N LEU A 23 2.93 -5.41 -24.06
CA LEU A 23 1.58 -5.61 -23.56
C LEU A 23 1.32 -4.77 -22.30
N PHE A 24 2.21 -4.83 -21.32
CA PHE A 24 2.02 -4.11 -20.06
C PHE A 24 2.19 -2.60 -20.25
N GLY A 25 3.16 -2.16 -21.03
CA GLY A 25 3.36 -0.74 -21.38
C GLY A 25 2.13 -0.11 -22.01
N ARG A 26 1.41 -0.84 -22.88
CA ARG A 26 0.14 -0.40 -23.49
C ARG A 26 -0.95 -0.07 -22.46
N TYR A 27 -0.99 -0.81 -21.36
CA TYR A 27 -2.03 -0.67 -20.34
C TYR A 27 -1.59 0.12 -19.11
N PHE A 28 -0.30 0.29 -18.87
CA PHE A 28 0.24 0.89 -17.65
C PHE A 28 -0.40 2.24 -17.33
N LYS A 29 -0.33 3.18 -18.27
CA LYS A 29 -0.89 4.54 -18.09
C LYS A 29 -2.42 4.55 -17.95
N GLN A 30 -3.11 3.55 -18.50
CA GLN A 30 -4.57 3.44 -18.39
C GLN A 30 -4.98 2.89 -17.02
N VAL A 31 -4.28 1.84 -16.55
CA VAL A 31 -4.48 1.26 -15.22
C VAL A 31 -4.10 2.26 -14.13
N TYR A 32 -2.97 2.97 -14.27
CA TYR A 32 -2.59 4.02 -13.32
C TYR A 32 -3.64 5.12 -13.21
N ARG A 33 -4.13 5.63 -14.34
CA ARG A 33 -5.18 6.66 -14.33
C ARG A 33 -6.48 6.16 -13.73
N PHE A 34 -6.83 4.90 -14.00
CA PHE A 34 -7.97 4.26 -13.36
C PHE A 34 -7.76 4.15 -11.85
N ALA A 35 -6.64 3.62 -11.37
CA ALA A 35 -6.37 3.54 -9.94
C ALA A 35 -6.41 4.94 -9.30
N HIS A 36 -5.77 5.92 -9.91
CA HIS A 36 -5.73 7.30 -9.45
C HIS A 36 -7.12 7.97 -9.41
N SER A 37 -8.07 7.60 -10.26
CA SER A 37 -9.44 8.17 -10.18
C SER A 37 -10.25 7.65 -8.99
N TYR A 38 -9.80 6.56 -8.34
CA TYR A 38 -10.44 5.98 -7.16
C TYR A 38 -9.57 6.08 -5.88
N SER A 39 -8.26 6.33 -6.02
CA SER A 39 -7.31 6.51 -4.92
C SER A 39 -7.27 7.95 -4.41
N LYS A 40 -6.91 8.15 -3.14
CA LYS A 40 -6.81 9.47 -2.51
C LYS A 40 -5.50 10.21 -2.83
N ASN A 41 -4.45 9.48 -3.18
CA ASN A 41 -3.13 10.02 -3.49
C ASN A 41 -2.40 9.20 -4.57
N SER A 42 -1.27 9.71 -5.04
CA SER A 42 -0.45 9.08 -6.08
C SER A 42 0.21 7.78 -5.63
N GLU A 43 0.60 7.68 -4.36
CA GLU A 43 1.25 6.50 -3.79
C GLU A 43 0.32 5.27 -3.84
N ASP A 44 -0.94 5.45 -3.44
CA ASP A 44 -1.96 4.39 -3.49
C ASP A 44 -2.27 3.98 -4.93
N ALA A 45 -2.31 4.95 -5.85
CA ALA A 45 -2.51 4.65 -7.28
C ALA A 45 -1.35 3.85 -7.87
N GLU A 46 -0.11 4.18 -7.49
CA GLU A 46 1.09 3.47 -7.92
C GLU A 46 1.10 2.03 -7.40
N ASP A 47 0.85 1.82 -6.10
CA ASP A 47 0.84 0.50 -5.48
C ASP A 47 -0.25 -0.40 -6.10
N ILE A 48 -1.47 0.10 -6.28
CA ILE A 48 -2.55 -0.64 -6.96
C ILE A 48 -2.14 -1.00 -8.39
N THR A 49 -1.47 -0.09 -9.10
CA THR A 49 -1.00 -0.34 -10.48
C THR A 49 0.01 -1.48 -10.48
N GLN A 50 1.05 -1.40 -9.64
CA GLN A 50 2.09 -2.44 -9.55
C GLN A 50 1.49 -3.80 -9.17
N LYS A 51 0.64 -3.85 -8.13
CA LYS A 51 -0.05 -5.08 -7.71
C LYS A 51 -0.96 -5.66 -8.80
N THR A 52 -1.62 -4.81 -9.58
CA THR A 52 -2.43 -5.24 -10.73
C THR A 52 -1.57 -5.99 -11.75
N PHE A 53 -0.45 -5.42 -12.17
CA PHE A 53 0.43 -6.04 -13.17
C PHE A 53 1.12 -7.30 -12.63
N LEU A 54 1.54 -7.32 -11.36
CA LEU A 54 2.09 -8.52 -10.72
C LEU A 54 1.05 -9.65 -10.66
N LYS A 55 -0.19 -9.34 -10.30
CA LYS A 55 -1.28 -10.32 -10.24
C LYS A 55 -1.69 -10.78 -11.64
N ALA A 56 -1.70 -9.88 -12.62
CA ALA A 56 -1.91 -10.22 -14.02
C ALA A 56 -0.82 -11.17 -14.52
N TRP A 57 0.46 -10.85 -14.32
CA TRP A 57 1.58 -11.71 -14.71
C TRP A 57 1.48 -13.12 -14.11
N ARG A 58 1.22 -13.24 -12.80
CA ARG A 58 1.05 -14.53 -12.11
C ARG A 58 -0.10 -15.37 -12.65
N ASN A 59 -1.15 -14.73 -13.15
CA ASN A 59 -2.35 -15.40 -13.65
C ASN A 59 -2.44 -15.42 -15.17
N LEU A 60 -1.45 -14.89 -15.88
CA LEU A 60 -1.49 -14.72 -17.33
C LEU A 60 -1.62 -16.07 -18.04
N LYS A 61 -0.93 -17.11 -17.54
CA LYS A 61 -1.06 -18.50 -18.05
C LYS A 61 -2.47 -19.08 -17.95
N LYS A 62 -3.28 -18.58 -17.00
CA LYS A 62 -4.67 -19.03 -16.77
C LYS A 62 -5.69 -18.11 -17.46
N PHE A 63 -5.23 -17.05 -18.11
CA PHE A 63 -6.11 -16.12 -18.80
C PHE A 63 -6.70 -16.78 -20.05
N ASP A 64 -8.03 -16.75 -20.14
CA ASP A 64 -8.77 -17.17 -21.32
C ASP A 64 -8.59 -16.15 -22.45
N GLN A 65 -7.75 -16.49 -23.43
CA GLN A 65 -7.40 -15.62 -24.56
C GLN A 65 -8.57 -15.32 -25.50
N SER A 66 -9.71 -16.01 -25.37
CA SER A 66 -10.94 -15.62 -26.08
C SER A 66 -11.55 -14.33 -25.53
N LYS A 67 -11.18 -13.93 -24.31
CA LYS A 67 -11.65 -12.72 -23.65
C LYS A 67 -10.77 -11.53 -23.99
N ASN A 68 -11.35 -10.34 -23.81
CA ASN A 68 -10.64 -9.09 -24.00
C ASN A 68 -9.68 -8.81 -22.82
N PHE A 69 -8.38 -8.73 -23.10
CA PHE A 69 -7.34 -8.51 -22.08
C PHE A 69 -7.53 -7.21 -21.30
N LYS A 70 -7.92 -6.11 -21.97
CA LYS A 70 -8.25 -4.83 -21.30
C LYS A 70 -9.33 -5.03 -20.24
N THR A 71 -10.40 -5.74 -20.55
CA THR A 71 -11.47 -6.00 -19.58
C THR A 71 -10.96 -6.81 -18.39
N TRP A 72 -10.13 -7.81 -18.66
CA TRP A 72 -9.56 -8.67 -17.62
C TRP A 72 -8.60 -7.91 -16.69
N ILE A 73 -7.65 -7.14 -17.22
CA ILE A 73 -6.69 -6.40 -16.37
C ILE A 73 -7.37 -5.33 -15.52
N PHE A 74 -8.40 -4.66 -16.05
CA PHE A 74 -9.19 -3.70 -15.28
C PHE A 74 -10.05 -4.38 -14.21
N SER A 75 -10.50 -5.64 -14.43
CA SER A 75 -11.18 -6.40 -13.38
C SER A 75 -10.26 -6.71 -12.19
N ILE A 76 -8.97 -6.97 -12.46
CA ILE A 76 -7.95 -7.17 -11.42
C ILE A 76 -7.73 -5.87 -10.66
N ALA A 77 -7.53 -4.74 -11.36
CA ALA A 77 -7.37 -3.43 -10.74
C ALA A 77 -8.58 -3.07 -9.85
N LYS A 78 -9.79 -3.27 -10.36
CA LYS A 78 -11.03 -3.02 -9.61
C LYS A 78 -11.14 -3.89 -8.36
N ALA A 79 -10.73 -5.15 -8.41
CA ALA A 79 -10.75 -6.04 -7.26
C ALA A 79 -9.73 -5.64 -6.17
N LEU A 80 -8.67 -4.90 -6.51
CA LEU A 80 -7.68 -4.41 -5.55
C LEU A 80 -8.10 -3.12 -4.85
N LEU A 81 -8.97 -2.30 -5.47
CA LEU A 81 -9.42 -1.03 -4.90
C LEU A 81 -10.04 -1.17 -3.48
N PRO A 82 -11.00 -2.08 -3.23
CA PRO A 82 -11.57 -2.24 -1.89
C PRO A 82 -10.55 -2.80 -0.90
N THR A 83 -9.69 -3.71 -1.33
CA THR A 83 -8.68 -4.35 -0.47
C THR A 83 -7.67 -3.33 0.04
N GLU A 84 -7.12 -2.47 -0.81
CA GLU A 84 -6.14 -1.46 -0.37
C GLU A 84 -6.79 -0.37 0.49
N LEU A 85 -7.98 0.10 0.08
CA LEU A 85 -8.72 1.10 0.86
C LEU A 85 -9.13 0.55 2.23
N SER A 86 -9.55 -0.71 2.31
CA SER A 86 -9.89 -1.38 3.57
C SER A 86 -8.67 -1.71 4.41
N GLU A 87 -7.59 -2.23 3.83
CA GLU A 87 -6.37 -2.56 4.58
C GLU A 87 -5.73 -1.32 5.19
N LYS A 88 -5.71 -0.20 4.45
CA LYS A 88 -5.17 1.06 4.97
C LYS A 88 -6.08 1.64 6.05
N THR A 89 -7.40 1.62 5.84
CA THR A 89 -8.37 2.07 6.85
C THR A 89 -8.30 1.21 8.10
N GLU A 90 -8.21 -0.11 7.96
CA GLU A 90 -8.17 -1.06 9.08
C GLU A 90 -6.83 -1.00 9.82
N LYS A 91 -5.70 -0.89 9.13
CA LYS A 91 -4.38 -0.66 9.75
C LYS A 91 -4.34 0.67 10.51
N PHE A 92 -4.86 1.75 9.92
CA PHE A 92 -4.96 3.05 10.60
C PHE A 92 -5.90 3.00 11.81
N ARG A 93 -7.05 2.34 11.68
CA ARG A 93 -8.00 2.15 12.78
C ARG A 93 -7.38 1.32 13.90
N ASN A 94 -6.69 0.23 13.58
CA ASN A 94 -5.99 -0.61 14.54
C ASN A 94 -4.82 0.13 15.20
N LEU A 95 -4.12 1.00 14.47
CA LEU A 95 -3.10 1.87 15.05
C LEU A 95 -3.70 2.89 16.00
N ALA A 96 -4.78 3.59 15.60
CA ALA A 96 -5.47 4.55 16.45
C ALA A 96 -6.02 3.89 17.73
N LEU A 97 -6.62 2.69 17.61
CA LEU A 97 -7.08 1.89 18.74
C LEU A 97 -5.92 1.40 19.62
N ALA A 98 -4.78 1.03 19.03
CA ALA A 98 -3.61 0.61 19.79
C ALA A 98 -2.98 1.79 20.55
N VAL A 99 -2.92 2.97 19.94
CA VAL A 99 -2.44 4.21 20.57
C VAL A 99 -3.37 4.63 21.71
N SER A 100 -4.70 4.58 21.53
CA SER A 100 -5.66 4.94 22.59
C SER A 100 -5.64 3.97 23.78
N ARG A 101 -5.19 2.73 23.58
CA ARG A 101 -4.98 1.72 24.64
C ARG A 101 -3.62 1.86 25.34
N LEU A 102 -2.71 2.69 24.83
CA LEU A 102 -1.45 2.94 25.52
C LEU A 102 -1.71 3.68 26.83
N PRO A 103 -0.99 3.35 27.91
CA PRO A 103 -0.93 4.23 29.08
C PRO A 103 -0.61 5.67 28.66
N GLN A 104 -1.37 6.63 29.18
CA GLN A 104 -1.36 8.04 28.74
C GLN A 104 0.05 8.61 28.56
N LYS A 105 0.94 8.36 29.54
CA LYS A 105 2.36 8.76 29.51
C LYS A 105 3.16 8.32 28.28
N TYR A 106 2.73 7.28 27.57
CA TYR A 106 3.33 6.79 26.33
C TYR A 106 2.58 7.30 25.09
N GLY A 107 1.25 7.40 25.18
CA GLY A 107 0.40 7.94 24.13
C GLY A 107 0.74 9.39 23.80
N ASP A 108 0.87 10.25 24.81
CA ASP A 108 1.16 11.68 24.64
C ASP A 108 2.43 11.91 23.81
N VAL A 109 3.47 11.10 24.04
CA VAL A 109 4.74 11.20 23.31
C VAL A 109 4.62 10.76 21.84
N ILE A 110 3.77 9.76 21.55
CA ILE A 110 3.53 9.33 20.17
C ILE A 110 2.67 10.35 19.43
N THR A 111 1.58 10.81 20.03
CA THR A 111 0.71 11.84 19.45
C THR A 111 1.49 13.11 19.13
N LEU A 112 2.21 13.69 20.11
CA LEU A 112 2.98 14.90 19.89
C LEU A 112 4.10 14.74 18.85
N ARG A 113 4.67 13.54 18.71
CA ARG A 113 5.75 13.28 17.75
C ARG A 113 5.25 13.07 16.32
N TYR A 114 4.12 12.40 16.14
CA TYR A 114 3.67 11.91 14.82
C TYR A 114 2.44 12.65 14.28
N GLU A 115 1.64 13.29 15.14
CA GLU A 115 0.51 14.15 14.72
C GLU A 115 0.91 15.63 14.75
N GLU A 116 1.56 16.08 15.81
CA GLU A 116 1.99 17.50 15.98
C GLU A 116 3.43 17.77 15.48
N TYR A 117 4.12 16.75 14.96
CA TYR A 117 5.48 16.82 14.39
C TYR A 117 6.57 17.42 15.30
N LEU A 118 6.39 17.43 16.62
CA LEU A 118 7.34 18.04 17.55
C LEU A 118 8.64 17.23 17.68
N SER A 119 9.76 17.92 17.86
CA SER A 119 11.04 17.32 18.26
C SER A 119 11.00 16.77 19.69
N PHE A 120 11.86 15.81 20.03
CA PHE A 120 11.93 15.32 21.42
C PHE A 120 12.25 16.42 22.42
N SER A 121 13.01 17.45 22.02
CA SER A 121 13.28 18.65 22.81
C SER A 121 12.03 19.51 23.02
N GLU A 122 11.21 19.69 21.99
CA GLU A 122 9.94 20.43 22.09
C GLU A 122 8.93 19.66 22.94
N ILE A 123 8.83 18.34 22.77
CA ILE A 123 7.99 17.47 23.61
C ILE A 123 8.45 17.52 25.07
N SER A 124 9.76 17.47 25.31
CA SER A 124 10.37 17.61 26.64
C SER A 124 9.97 18.94 27.29
N ARG A 125 10.03 20.04 26.53
CA ARG A 125 9.59 21.37 26.99
C ARG A 125 8.08 21.43 27.21
N PHE A 126 7.29 20.86 26.31
CA PHE A 126 5.82 20.88 26.33
C PHE A 126 5.26 20.09 27.51
N LEU A 127 5.79 18.89 27.77
CA LEU A 127 5.36 18.03 28.88
C LEU A 127 6.06 18.37 30.21
N GLY A 128 7.04 19.27 30.21
CA GLY A 128 7.82 19.60 31.41
C GLY A 128 8.69 18.44 31.93
N GLU A 129 9.12 17.52 31.06
CA GLU A 129 9.87 16.33 31.43
C GLU A 129 11.27 16.28 30.82
N LYS A 130 12.19 15.52 31.42
CA LYS A 130 13.56 15.36 30.88
C LYS A 130 13.56 14.66 29.52
N LEU A 131 14.43 15.11 28.60
CA LEU A 131 14.60 14.54 27.26
C LEU A 131 14.80 13.01 27.25
N ASN A 132 15.58 12.49 28.20
CA ASN A 132 15.83 11.05 28.33
C ASN A 132 14.56 10.27 28.71
N THR A 133 13.67 10.88 29.49
CA THR A 133 12.37 10.30 29.82
C THR A 133 11.48 10.21 28.59
N ILE A 134 11.42 11.27 27.77
CA ILE A 134 10.67 11.29 26.51
C ILE A 134 11.17 10.21 25.56
N LYS A 135 12.48 10.13 25.33
CA LYS A 135 13.09 9.09 24.47
C LYS A 135 12.78 7.67 25.00
N SER A 136 12.85 7.46 26.31
CA SER A 136 12.52 6.18 26.93
C SER A 136 11.05 5.81 26.78
N ARG A 137 10.14 6.78 26.91
CA ARG A 137 8.69 6.60 26.71
C ARG A 137 8.34 6.33 25.26
N HIS A 138 8.92 7.07 24.31
CA HIS A 138 8.78 6.82 22.87
C HIS A 138 9.18 5.40 22.50
N ARG A 139 10.38 4.96 22.93
CA ARG A 139 10.83 3.58 22.68
C ARG A 139 9.88 2.53 23.24
N ARG A 140 9.40 2.73 24.47
CA ARG A 140 8.45 1.82 25.13
C ARG A 140 7.09 1.81 24.41
N ALA A 141 6.60 2.96 24.00
CA ALA A 141 5.38 3.08 23.21
C ALA A 141 5.50 2.28 21.90
N LEU A 142 6.60 2.43 21.16
CA LEU A 142 6.86 1.65 19.93
C LEU A 142 6.94 0.14 20.19
N MET A 143 7.56 -0.29 21.31
CA MET A 143 7.57 -1.71 21.69
C MET A 143 6.16 -2.25 21.99
N MET A 144 5.34 -1.47 22.69
CA MET A 144 3.95 -1.85 23.01
C MET A 144 3.08 -1.92 21.76
N LEU A 145 3.20 -0.93 20.87
CA LEU A 145 2.50 -0.94 19.57
C LEU A 145 2.95 -2.14 18.73
N LYS A 146 4.26 -2.39 18.60
CA LYS A 146 4.79 -3.56 17.88
C LYS A 146 4.25 -4.87 18.44
N SER A 147 4.19 -5.01 19.76
CA SER A 147 3.61 -6.19 20.41
C SER A 147 2.12 -6.34 20.06
N ALA A 148 1.35 -5.25 20.10
CA ALA A 148 -0.08 -5.28 19.77
C ALA A 148 -0.35 -5.75 18.34
N PHE A 149 0.52 -5.42 17.38
CA PHE A 149 0.40 -5.88 15.98
C PHE A 149 0.93 -7.29 15.72
N LEU A 150 1.86 -7.80 16.54
CA LEU A 150 2.40 -9.16 16.39
C LEU A 150 1.46 -10.25 16.92
N HIS A 151 0.57 -9.93 17.86
CA HIS A 151 -0.36 -10.88 18.49
C HIS A 151 -1.76 -10.92 17.83
N GLN A 152 -1.99 -10.17 16.75
CA GLN A 152 -3.25 -10.20 15.98
C GLN A 152 -3.23 -11.20 14.80
N LYS A 153 -2.34 -12.20 14.83
CA LYS A 153 -2.19 -13.22 13.78
C LYS A 153 -2.91 -14.51 14.12
#